data_AF-A0A368GY19-F1
#
_entry.id   AF-A0A368GY19-F1
#
_cell.length_a   1.000
_cell.length_b   1.000
_cell.length_c   1.000
_cell.angle_alpha   90.00
_cell.angle_beta   90.00
_cell.angle_gamma   90.00
#
_symmetry.space_group_name_H-M   'P 1'
#
loop_
_entity.id
_entity.type
_entity.pdbx_description
1 polymer ?
#
loop_
_entity_poly.entity_id
_entity_poly.type
_entity_poly.pdbx_seq_one_letter_code
_entity_poly.pdbx_strand_id
1 'polypeptide(L)'
;MITEIEATLNTRPLTYQGAAQEEISMIRPIDFLQHKLNLTLPLQNLSESARSDPEYISPGDARTMQTRHQAEEALRSSCQFTERFWKIWHHQYLASLRETHKKYTINRRQGRDIPKVGDVILVSDSVLPRNEWKMARILDTRESTNGMMREVELQTASKRKIRRP
;
A
#
# COMPACT_ATOMS: atom_id res chain seq x y z
N MET A 1 -11.14 35.71 -1.79
CA MET A 1 -9.82 36.25 -1.40
C MET A 1 -8.87 35.20 -0.82
N ILE A 2 -9.14 34.57 0.34
CA ILE A 2 -8.22 33.56 0.92
C ILE A 2 -8.07 32.33 0.01
N THR A 3 -9.18 31.85 -0.55
CA THR A 3 -9.21 30.68 -1.45
C THR A 3 -8.42 30.87 -2.75
N GLU A 4 -8.35 32.10 -3.26
CA GLU A 4 -7.60 32.45 -4.48
C GLU A 4 -6.09 32.51 -4.18
N ILE A 5 -5.72 33.04 -3.01
CA ILE A 5 -4.32 33.06 -2.54
C ILE A 5 -3.81 31.63 -2.31
N GLU A 6 -4.64 30.77 -1.73
CA GLU A 6 -4.33 29.36 -1.55
C GLU A 6 -4.16 28.63 -2.89
N ALA A 7 -5.09 28.84 -3.83
CA ALA A 7 -5.02 28.23 -5.15
C ALA A 7 -3.78 28.66 -5.93
N THR A 8 -3.39 29.94 -5.84
CA THR A 8 -2.18 30.45 -6.52
C THR A 8 -0.89 29.90 -5.91
N LEU A 9 -0.83 29.73 -4.59
CA LEU A 9 0.32 29.09 -3.93
C LEU A 9 0.43 27.60 -4.29
N ASN A 10 -0.69 26.89 -4.31
CA ASN A 10 -0.73 25.45 -4.59
C ASN A 10 -0.49 25.09 -6.06
N THR A 11 -0.65 26.02 -6.99
CA THR A 11 -0.39 25.84 -8.43
C THR A 11 1.02 26.26 -8.86
N ARG A 12 1.82 26.82 -7.97
CA ARG A 12 3.15 27.34 -8.32
C ARG A 12 4.15 26.20 -8.61
N PRO A 13 4.97 26.29 -9.67
CA PRO A 13 6.09 25.38 -9.88
C PRO A 13 7.05 25.34 -8.68
N LEU A 14 7.42 24.14 -8.24
CA LEU A 14 8.53 23.92 -7.29
C LEU A 14 9.86 23.68 -7.99
N THR A 15 9.84 23.43 -9.30
CA THR A 15 11.02 23.12 -10.10
C THR A 15 11.25 24.20 -11.16
N TYR A 16 12.52 24.55 -11.39
CA TYR A 16 12.91 25.44 -12.49
C TYR A 16 12.60 24.77 -13.83
N GLN A 17 11.87 25.47 -14.71
CA GLN A 17 11.62 25.00 -16.06
C GLN A 17 12.82 25.39 -16.94
N GLY A 18 13.68 24.42 -17.25
CA GLY A 18 14.76 24.62 -18.22
C GLY A 18 14.21 24.89 -19.62
N ALA A 19 14.98 25.62 -20.43
CA ALA A 19 14.66 25.86 -21.85
C ALA A 19 14.81 24.59 -22.72
N ALA A 20 15.44 23.55 -22.20
CA ALA A 20 15.55 22.25 -22.86
C ALA A 20 14.21 21.51 -22.71
N GLN A 21 13.70 21.01 -23.83
CA GLN A 21 12.44 20.29 -23.97
C GLN A 21 12.58 18.85 -23.45
N GLU A 22 13.05 18.72 -22.20
CA GLU A 22 12.99 17.45 -21.48
C GLU A 22 11.61 17.29 -20.87
N GLU A 23 11.06 16.08 -20.98
CA GLU A 23 9.71 15.64 -20.66
C GLU A 23 9.40 15.65 -19.14
N ILE A 24 10.01 16.58 -18.40
CA ILE A 24 9.85 16.70 -16.95
C ILE A 24 8.59 17.53 -16.71
N SER A 25 7.48 16.85 -16.43
CA SER A 25 6.25 17.51 -15.99
C SER A 25 6.54 18.31 -14.72
N MET A 26 6.33 19.62 -14.78
CA MET A 26 6.46 20.56 -13.67
C MET A 26 5.76 20.02 -12.42
N ILE A 27 6.48 19.95 -11.29
CA ILE A 27 5.92 19.51 -10.00
C ILE A 27 5.44 20.74 -9.24
N ARG A 28 4.19 20.70 -8.76
CA ARG A 28 3.56 21.72 -7.92
C ARG A 28 3.28 21.16 -6.53
N PRO A 29 3.10 22.01 -5.49
CA PRO A 29 2.78 21.54 -4.14
C PRO A 29 1.56 20.63 -4.09
N ILE A 30 0.52 20.94 -4.88
CA ILE A 30 -0.70 20.13 -4.92
C ILE A 30 -0.47 18.74 -5.53
N ASP A 31 0.56 18.56 -6.37
CA ASP A 31 0.81 17.28 -7.05
C ASP A 31 1.26 16.17 -6.08
N PHE A 32 1.71 16.52 -4.87
CA PHE A 32 2.01 15.55 -3.80
C PHE A 32 0.75 14.99 -3.13
N LEU A 33 -0.34 15.76 -3.13
CA LEU A 33 -1.63 15.34 -2.56
C LEU A 33 -2.53 14.74 -3.64
N GLN A 34 -2.58 15.37 -4.81
CA GLN A 34 -3.35 14.95 -5.97
C GLN A 34 -2.57 15.25 -7.26
N HIS A 35 -2.00 14.20 -7.84
CA HIS A 35 -1.19 14.29 -9.05
C HIS A 35 -2.01 14.84 -10.23
N LYS A 36 -1.52 15.92 -10.88
CA LYS A 36 -2.11 16.52 -12.10
C LYS A 36 -3.49 17.14 -11.90
N LEU A 37 -3.75 17.74 -10.74
CA LEU A 37 -4.98 18.50 -10.54
C LEU A 37 -4.97 19.79 -11.37
N ASN A 38 -5.96 19.97 -12.25
CA ASN A 38 -6.14 21.17 -13.06
C ASN A 38 -7.05 22.15 -12.32
N LEU A 39 -6.47 23.12 -11.61
CA LEU A 39 -7.22 24.25 -11.05
C LEU A 39 -7.52 25.22 -12.20
N THR A 40 -8.72 25.12 -12.78
CA THR A 40 -9.15 26.06 -13.82
C THR A 40 -9.37 27.43 -13.18
N LEU A 41 -8.40 28.33 -13.35
CA LEU A 41 -8.63 29.74 -13.07
C LEU A 41 -9.58 30.27 -14.16
N PRO A 42 -10.61 31.07 -13.81
CA PRO A 42 -11.64 31.53 -14.74
C PRO A 42 -11.13 32.41 -15.90
N LEU A 43 -9.82 32.65 -15.99
CA LEU A 43 -9.17 33.38 -17.07
C LEU A 43 -8.81 32.51 -18.29
N GLN A 44 -8.85 31.18 -18.17
CA GLN A 44 -8.31 30.28 -19.20
C GLN A 44 -9.35 29.86 -20.27
N ASN A 45 -10.62 30.21 -20.09
CA ASN A 45 -11.71 29.92 -21.06
C ASN A 45 -11.76 30.92 -22.24
N LEU A 46 -10.73 31.73 -22.47
CA LEU A 46 -10.75 32.72 -23.55
C LEU A 46 -10.35 32.17 -24.92
N SER A 47 -9.79 30.95 -25.03
CA SER A 47 -9.11 30.55 -26.28
C SER A 47 -9.81 29.54 -27.20
N GLU A 48 -10.80 28.73 -26.79
CA GLU A 48 -11.28 27.66 -27.71
C GLU A 48 -12.79 27.35 -27.76
N SER A 49 -13.64 27.88 -26.88
CA SER A 49 -15.08 27.57 -26.88
C SER A 49 -15.94 28.47 -27.79
N ALA A 50 -15.35 29.19 -28.74
CA ALA A 50 -16.06 30.16 -29.59
C ALA A 50 -16.65 29.60 -30.91
N ARG A 51 -16.77 28.26 -31.07
CA ARG A 51 -17.23 27.66 -32.35
C ARG A 51 -18.54 26.87 -32.30
N SER A 52 -19.16 26.69 -31.14
CA SER A 52 -20.49 26.11 -31.04
C SER A 52 -21.18 26.74 -29.85
N ASP A 53 -22.33 27.39 -30.07
CA ASP A 53 -23.15 27.95 -29.01
C ASP A 53 -23.61 26.81 -28.09
N PRO A 54 -23.06 26.70 -26.86
CA PRO A 54 -23.57 25.76 -25.89
C PRO A 54 -24.91 26.30 -25.39
N GLU A 55 -25.80 25.41 -24.97
CA GLU A 55 -26.99 25.78 -24.22
C GLU A 55 -26.58 26.68 -23.04
N TYR A 56 -27.25 27.82 -22.86
CA TYR A 56 -26.84 28.82 -21.87
C TYR A 56 -26.98 28.24 -20.46
N ILE A 57 -25.84 27.92 -19.86
CA ILE A 57 -25.75 27.52 -18.45
C ILE A 57 -25.39 28.77 -17.66
N SER A 58 -26.15 29.05 -16.59
CA SER A 58 -25.84 30.14 -15.68
C SER A 58 -24.37 30.06 -15.23
N PRO A 59 -23.62 31.18 -15.17
CA PRO A 59 -22.21 31.18 -14.76
C PRO A 59 -21.95 30.53 -13.40
N GLY A 60 -22.97 30.48 -12.51
CA GLY A 60 -22.91 29.75 -11.25
C GLY A 60 -22.92 28.23 -11.44
N ASP A 61 -23.83 27.73 -12.27
CA ASP A 61 -24.03 26.30 -12.49
C ASP A 61 -22.89 25.69 -13.29
N ALA A 62 -22.39 26.40 -14.31
CA ALA A 62 -21.23 25.97 -15.11
C ALA A 62 -19.97 25.78 -14.23
N ARG A 63 -19.76 26.66 -13.24
CA ARG A 63 -18.65 26.54 -12.29
C ARG A 63 -18.80 25.31 -11.41
N THR A 64 -19.99 25.08 -10.85
CA THR A 64 -20.24 23.90 -9.99
C THR A 64 -20.08 22.58 -10.75
N MET A 65 -20.59 22.50 -11.98
CA MET A 65 -20.50 21.31 -12.83
C MET A 65 -19.06 20.99 -13.23
N GLN A 66 -18.28 22.00 -13.62
CA GLN A 66 -16.87 21.82 -13.99
C GLN A 66 -16.02 21.39 -12.80
N THR A 67 -16.19 22.04 -11.64
CA THR A 67 -15.47 21.64 -10.41
C THR A 67 -15.84 20.23 -9.98
N ARG A 68 -17.11 19.83 -10.09
CA ARG A 68 -17.56 18.49 -9.70
C ARG A 68 -16.99 17.40 -10.62
N HIS A 69 -17.10 17.57 -11.93
CA HIS A 69 -16.60 16.59 -12.90
C HIS A 69 -15.08 16.41 -12.80
N GLN A 70 -14.34 17.52 -12.69
CA GLN A 70 -12.89 17.47 -12.53
C GLN A 70 -12.46 16.81 -11.21
N ALA A 71 -13.19 17.04 -10.11
CA ALA A 71 -12.94 16.36 -8.84
C ALA A 71 -13.20 14.85 -8.93
N GLU A 72 -14.28 14.44 -9.60
CA GLU A 72 -14.59 13.02 -9.82
C GLU A 72 -13.49 12.33 -10.66
N GLU A 73 -12.99 12.97 -11.71
CA GLU A 73 -11.91 12.44 -12.56
C GLU A 73 -10.55 12.36 -11.83
N ALA A 74 -10.22 13.38 -11.04
CA ALA A 74 -9.02 13.40 -10.21
C ALA A 74 -9.05 12.28 -9.14
N LEU A 75 -10.20 12.04 -8.52
CA LEU A 75 -10.37 10.94 -7.57
C LEU A 75 -10.23 9.59 -8.26
N ARG A 76 -10.89 9.38 -9.40
CA ARG A 76 -10.80 8.12 -10.16
C ARG A 76 -9.36 7.82 -10.57
N SER A 77 -8.64 8.80 -11.10
CA SER A 77 -7.24 8.63 -11.52
C SER A 77 -6.31 8.34 -10.33
N SER A 78 -6.50 9.04 -9.20
CA SER A 78 -5.75 8.78 -7.97
C SER A 78 -5.95 7.34 -7.46
N CYS A 79 -7.21 6.88 -7.35
CA CYS A 79 -7.51 5.52 -6.94
C CYS A 79 -6.90 4.46 -7.89
N GLN A 80 -6.92 4.70 -9.20
CA GLN A 80 -6.29 3.78 -10.16
C GLN A 80 -4.77 3.71 -9.97
N PHE A 81 -4.12 4.84 -9.68
CA PHE A 81 -2.68 4.88 -9.43
C PHE A 81 -2.32 4.15 -8.13
N THR A 82 -3.07 4.37 -7.05
CA THR A 82 -2.85 3.66 -5.78
C THR A 82 -3.05 2.16 -5.91
N GLU A 83 -4.04 1.71 -6.70
CA GLU A 83 -4.23 0.28 -6.97
C GLU A 83 -3.08 -0.33 -7.78
N ARG A 84 -2.55 0.39 -8.77
CA ARG A 84 -1.36 -0.05 -9.52
C ARG A 84 -0.14 -0.15 -8.62
N PHE A 85 0.09 0.88 -7.80
CA PHE A 85 1.16 0.87 -6.81
C PHE A 85 1.00 -0.30 -5.83
N TRP A 86 -0.20 -0.53 -5.31
CA TRP A 86 -0.50 -1.64 -4.41
C TRP A 86 -0.20 -3.00 -5.04
N LYS A 87 -0.57 -3.21 -6.30
CA LYS A 87 -0.25 -4.45 -7.05
C LYS A 87 1.26 -4.65 -7.19
N ILE A 88 1.98 -3.61 -7.59
CA ILE A 88 3.45 -3.65 -7.75
C ILE A 88 4.11 -3.92 -6.40
N TRP A 89 3.73 -3.17 -5.37
CA TRP A 89 4.23 -3.34 -4.01
C TRP A 89 3.95 -4.74 -3.51
N HIS A 90 2.70 -5.23 -3.57
CA HIS A 90 2.34 -6.57 -3.12
C HIS A 90 3.17 -7.65 -3.83
N HIS A 91 3.35 -7.54 -5.14
CA HIS A 91 4.06 -8.55 -5.91
C HIS A 91 5.58 -8.51 -5.68
N GLN A 92 6.18 -7.32 -5.80
CA GLN A 92 7.63 -7.15 -5.76
C GLN A 92 8.17 -7.07 -4.33
N TYR A 93 7.49 -6.32 -3.46
CA TYR A 93 7.94 -6.16 -2.07
C TYR A 93 7.80 -7.47 -1.31
N LEU A 94 6.66 -8.18 -1.38
CA LEU A 94 6.54 -9.47 -0.69
C LEU A 94 7.48 -10.54 -1.26
N ALA A 95 7.72 -10.54 -2.57
CA ALA A 95 8.73 -11.42 -3.17
C ALA A 95 10.14 -11.11 -2.64
N SER A 96 10.52 -9.82 -2.60
CA SER A 96 11.80 -9.38 -2.04
C SER A 96 11.93 -9.70 -0.55
N LEU A 97 10.83 -9.62 0.21
CA LEU A 97 10.80 -9.93 1.63
C LEU A 97 10.93 -11.44 1.87
N ARG A 98 10.34 -12.27 1.00
CA ARG A 98 10.55 -13.72 1.00
C ARG A 98 11.99 -14.09 0.63
N GLU A 99 12.59 -13.42 -0.35
CA GLU A 99 13.97 -13.67 -0.79
C GLU A 99 14.99 -13.26 0.27
N THR A 100 14.83 -12.07 0.85
CA THR A 100 15.64 -11.61 1.99
C THR A 100 15.46 -12.54 3.19
N HIS A 101 14.23 -12.88 3.56
CA HIS A 101 13.98 -13.82 4.66
C HIS A 101 14.63 -15.19 4.39
N LYS A 102 14.56 -15.75 3.18
CA LYS A 102 15.29 -16.97 2.82
C LYS A 102 16.80 -16.79 2.96
N LYS A 103 17.36 -15.69 2.45
CA LYS A 103 18.80 -15.37 2.55
C LYS A 103 19.29 -15.31 3.99
N TYR A 104 18.48 -14.77 4.91
CA TYR A 104 18.83 -14.67 6.33
C TYR A 104 18.47 -15.95 7.13
N THR A 105 17.50 -16.75 6.70
CA THR A 105 16.98 -17.91 7.44
C THR A 105 17.66 -19.23 7.06
N ILE A 106 18.22 -19.38 5.86
CA ILE A 106 18.88 -20.63 5.43
C ILE A 106 20.02 -21.04 6.38
N ASN A 107 20.68 -20.09 7.04
CA ASN A 107 21.73 -20.36 8.04
C ASN A 107 21.26 -20.31 9.51
N ARG A 108 19.97 -20.03 9.78
CA ARG A 108 19.45 -19.79 11.15
C ARG A 108 18.12 -20.48 11.46
N ARG A 109 17.73 -21.53 10.72
CA ARG A 109 16.57 -22.36 11.10
C ARG A 109 16.73 -23.09 12.43
N GLN A 110 17.95 -23.13 12.96
CA GLN A 110 18.23 -23.65 14.29
C GLN A 110 18.34 -22.44 15.23
N GLY A 111 17.23 -22.09 15.89
CA GLY A 111 17.40 -21.56 17.24
C GLY A 111 18.28 -22.58 17.98
N ARG A 112 19.38 -22.11 18.58
CA ARG A 112 20.30 -23.00 19.33
C ARG A 112 19.61 -23.68 20.51
N ASP A 113 18.40 -23.23 20.84
CA ASP A 113 17.59 -23.77 21.91
C ASP A 113 16.82 -24.99 21.41
N ILE A 114 17.31 -26.12 21.88
CA ILE A 114 16.66 -27.42 21.85
C ILE A 114 15.32 -27.28 22.59
N PRO A 115 14.16 -27.57 21.97
CA PRO A 115 12.86 -27.38 22.59
C PRO A 115 12.72 -28.23 23.85
N LYS A 116 12.29 -27.63 24.96
CA LYS A 116 12.15 -28.32 26.26
C LYS A 116 10.67 -28.48 26.63
N VAL A 117 10.41 -29.48 27.46
CA VAL A 117 9.09 -29.65 28.08
C VAL A 117 8.74 -28.39 28.87
N GLY A 118 7.55 -27.85 28.61
CA GLY A 118 7.07 -26.60 29.21
C GLY A 118 7.20 -25.36 28.33
N ASP A 119 7.97 -25.40 27.24
CA ASP A 119 8.11 -24.26 26.34
C ASP A 119 6.81 -23.95 25.58
N VAL A 120 6.55 -22.66 25.38
CA VAL A 120 5.40 -22.16 24.60
C VAL A 120 5.87 -21.89 23.17
N ILE A 121 5.21 -22.52 22.22
CA ILE A 121 5.54 -22.44 20.79
C ILE A 121 4.36 -21.96 19.96
N LEU A 122 4.68 -21.38 18.80
CA LEU A 122 3.70 -21.03 17.78
C LEU A 122 3.53 -22.19 16.80
N VAL A 123 2.30 -22.65 16.61
CA VAL A 123 1.95 -23.72 15.68
C VAL A 123 1.58 -23.10 14.33
N SER A 124 2.46 -23.29 13.35
CA SER A 124 2.19 -22.91 11.95
C SER A 124 1.26 -23.93 11.29
N ASP A 125 0.17 -23.46 10.72
CA ASP A 125 -0.81 -24.24 9.97
C ASP A 125 -1.20 -23.44 8.72
N SER A 126 -1.15 -24.08 7.56
CA SER A 126 -1.34 -23.40 6.26
C SER A 126 -2.76 -22.86 6.06
N VAL A 127 -3.71 -23.35 6.85
CA VAL A 127 -5.14 -22.99 6.77
C VAL A 127 -5.51 -21.91 7.80
N LEU A 128 -4.55 -21.37 8.56
CA LEU A 128 -4.83 -20.34 9.55
C LEU A 128 -5.20 -18.99 8.91
N PRO A 129 -6.25 -18.31 9.38
CA PRO A 129 -6.52 -16.94 8.98
C PRO A 129 -5.38 -16.02 9.45
N ARG A 130 -5.10 -14.97 8.67
CA ARG A 130 -3.93 -14.06 8.82
C ARG A 130 -3.75 -13.47 10.22
N ASN A 131 -4.82 -13.37 11.00
CA ASN A 131 -4.82 -12.72 12.32
C ASN A 131 -4.88 -13.69 13.49
N GLU A 132 -4.81 -15.01 13.25
CA GLU A 132 -4.91 -16.02 14.32
C GLU A 132 -3.58 -16.74 14.53
N TRP A 133 -3.08 -16.65 15.76
CA TRP A 133 -1.80 -17.22 16.17
C TRP A 133 -2.09 -18.40 17.10
N LYS A 134 -2.09 -19.63 16.55
CA LYS A 134 -2.28 -20.84 17.36
C LYS A 134 -1.04 -21.10 18.20
N MET A 135 -1.15 -20.91 19.51
CA MET A 135 -0.08 -21.23 20.45
C MET A 135 -0.32 -22.59 21.12
N ALA A 136 0.76 -23.29 21.43
CA ALA A 136 0.73 -24.54 22.17
C ALA A 136 1.93 -24.66 23.11
N ARG A 137 1.78 -25.48 24.15
CA ARG A 137 2.86 -25.79 25.10
C ARG A 137 3.34 -27.22 24.90
N ILE A 138 4.66 -27.43 24.96
CA ILE A 138 5.27 -28.75 24.85
C ILE A 138 4.99 -29.55 26.13
N LEU A 139 4.39 -30.73 25.98
CA LEU A 139 4.14 -31.68 27.08
C LEU A 139 5.20 -32.76 27.17
N ASP A 140 5.62 -33.29 26.03
CA ASP A 140 6.58 -34.38 25.94
C ASP A 140 7.32 -34.29 24.61
N THR A 141 8.57 -34.74 24.58
CA THR A 141 9.34 -34.78 23.35
C THR A 141 9.97 -36.15 23.13
N ARG A 142 9.80 -36.68 21.92
CA ARG A 142 10.35 -37.98 21.54
C ARG A 142 11.61 -37.82 20.71
N GLU A 143 12.69 -38.33 21.26
CA GLU A 143 13.98 -38.42 20.60
C GLU A 143 14.03 -39.67 19.70
N SER A 144 14.62 -39.51 18.52
CA SER A 144 15.00 -40.64 17.66
C SER A 144 16.30 -41.27 18.16
N THR A 145 16.62 -42.48 17.68
CA THR A 145 17.89 -43.20 17.94
C THR A 145 19.16 -42.37 17.71
N ASN A 146 19.09 -41.28 16.92
CA ASN A 146 20.21 -40.39 16.63
C ASN A 146 20.31 -39.18 17.59
N GLY A 147 19.53 -39.15 18.67
CA GLY A 147 19.48 -38.02 19.63
C GLY A 147 18.81 -36.75 19.08
N MET A 148 18.23 -36.81 17.89
CA MET A 148 17.45 -35.71 17.31
C MET A 148 15.98 -35.88 17.69
N MET A 149 15.38 -34.83 18.25
CA MET A 149 13.93 -34.77 18.46
C MET A 149 13.22 -34.69 17.11
N ARG A 150 12.34 -35.66 16.86
CA ARG A 150 11.59 -35.79 15.60
C ARG A 150 10.08 -35.66 15.80
N GLU A 151 9.63 -35.59 17.05
CA GLU A 151 8.21 -35.49 17.36
C GLU A 151 8.00 -34.87 18.74
N VAL A 152 7.02 -33.97 18.83
CA VAL A 152 6.63 -33.27 20.05
C VAL A 152 5.14 -33.47 20.31
N GLU A 153 4.76 -33.77 21.56
CA GLU A 153 3.37 -33.72 22.01
C GLU A 153 3.06 -32.31 22.55
N LEU A 154 2.05 -31.67 21.95
CA LEU A 154 1.68 -30.27 22.19
C LEU A 154 0.30 -30.18 22.83
N GLN A 155 0.12 -29.25 23.76
CA GLN A 155 -1.18 -28.87 24.31
C GLN A 155 -1.59 -27.48 23.84
N THR A 156 -2.68 -27.37 23.08
CA THR A 156 -3.26 -26.08 22.67
C THR A 156 -4.05 -25.44 23.83
N ALA A 157 -4.33 -24.14 23.75
CA ALA A 157 -5.17 -23.41 24.73
C ALA A 157 -6.53 -24.10 25.00
N SER A 158 -7.12 -24.75 23.99
CA SER A 158 -8.36 -25.54 24.11
C SER A 158 -8.18 -26.90 24.81
N LYS A 159 -7.03 -27.15 25.46
CA LYS A 159 -6.61 -28.42 26.10
C LYS A 159 -6.50 -29.63 25.15
N ARG A 160 -6.64 -29.42 23.83
CA ARG A 160 -6.44 -30.47 22.83
C ARG A 160 -4.96 -30.86 22.74
N LYS A 161 -4.69 -32.15 22.72
CA LYS A 161 -3.36 -32.74 22.50
C LYS A 161 -3.13 -32.96 21.01
N ILE A 162 -2.00 -32.49 20.49
CA ILE A 162 -1.64 -32.60 19.06
C ILE A 162 -0.20 -33.09 18.99
N ARG A 163 0.06 -34.07 18.12
CA ARG A 163 1.41 -34.54 17.82
C ARG A 163 1.89 -33.89 16.54
N ARG A 164 3.08 -33.28 16.56
CA ARG A 164 3.71 -32.67 15.39
C ARG A 164 5.14 -33.18 15.27
N PRO A 165 5.59 -33.51 14.04
CA PRO A 165 6.99 -33.80 13.78
C PRO A 165 7.86 -32.54 13.91
#